data_AF-A0AAE0SGY4-F1
#
_entry.id   AF-A0AAE0SGY4-F1
#
_cell.length_a   1.000
_cell.length_b   1.000
_cell.length_c   1.000
_cell.angle_alpha   90.00
_cell.angle_beta   90.00
_cell.angle_gamma   90.00
#
_symmetry.space_group_name_H-M   'P 1'
#
loop_
_entity.id
_entity.type
_entity.pdbx_description
1 polymer ?
#
loop_
_entity_poly.entity_id
_entity_poly.type
_entity_poly.pdbx_seq_one_letter_code
_entity_poly.pdbx_strand_id
1 'polypeptide(L)'
;MTDDGYIVGVTEIVIHPAYEFIYNADLALLRLQRPLMINYNVRPVCLPWDKRHFTNATLCYIAGWGITDMKDYYTTTAPEYLHHARTKIWLETDCRKVYSNKVKDSMFCAGYKAGGIDACKGDSGGPLMCQIEDNRWVLTGVTSWGEKCGQPGLPGVYTDVAFYLDWIDSVMGYIVENVSCDFESVNICGYLEMSNGSFLWTRRPGGFSSDIKPSVDATTNGVNGHYVFAEVSPGQTCNNNQAVLLSPLIPGDMQKCLRFAFMFSGRSDLVLSIYGHRGDFNETGLRDEVELLWVMRSEFSTWRRSKTSLPADITHVMFVVTLGIKTNVGVALDDVFIESSSCADQDAFRCSFDDGTLCQYKQARDDYLDWVLQSTATEDGYKVLPKSSRSGYYLKFGGSQIARGDKATFLSTTINDSLPHCLNMYYKIYPTLSGSLSVILRVEFGEMHVYGDAMWTTKESRMSTWTWVAVDLPARMYEFSVAIQGKRESYTGHFEILVDDVYIYEDVTCAIQAALEKHFEYSVFQ
;
A
#
# COMPACT_ATOMS: atom_id res chain seq x y z
N MET A 1 -4.78 32.42 -35.39
CA MET A 1 -4.91 31.40 -34.34
C MET A 1 -3.78 31.69 -33.38
N THR A 2 -4.07 32.06 -32.14
CA THR A 2 -3.02 32.34 -31.14
C THR A 2 -2.57 31.00 -30.56
N ASP A 3 -1.31 30.62 -30.84
CA ASP A 3 -0.66 29.38 -30.40
C ASP A 3 -0.30 29.45 -28.91
N ASP A 4 -1.30 29.64 -28.05
CA ASP A 4 -1.05 29.75 -26.62
C ASP A 4 -0.87 28.33 -26.05
N GLY A 5 0.38 27.98 -25.72
CA GLY A 5 0.74 26.70 -25.08
C GLY A 5 0.01 26.44 -23.75
N TYR A 6 0.23 25.26 -23.15
CA TYR A 6 -0.40 24.93 -21.86
C TYR A 6 0.24 25.69 -20.71
N ILE A 7 -0.57 26.47 -19.99
CA ILE A 7 -0.20 26.97 -18.65
C ILE A 7 -0.71 25.97 -17.61
N VAL A 8 0.21 25.43 -16.81
CA VAL A 8 -0.08 24.49 -15.72
C VAL A 8 0.66 24.95 -14.48
N GLY A 9 -0.06 25.03 -13.36
CA GLY A 9 0.55 25.36 -12.07
C GLY A 9 1.47 24.25 -11.58
N VAL A 10 2.46 24.62 -10.77
CA VAL A 10 3.33 23.68 -10.05
C VAL A 10 2.81 23.56 -8.62
N THR A 11 2.50 22.34 -8.17
CA THR A 11 2.05 22.08 -6.80
C THR A 11 3.20 21.87 -5.84
N GLU A 12 4.34 21.40 -6.33
CA GLU A 12 5.49 21.08 -5.49
C GLU A 12 6.80 21.30 -6.25
N ILE A 13 7.81 21.81 -5.53
CA ILE A 13 9.17 22.00 -6.02
C ILE A 13 10.09 21.22 -5.09
N VAL A 14 10.68 20.13 -5.59
CA VAL A 14 11.59 19.27 -4.83
C VAL A 14 13.02 19.59 -5.27
N ILE A 15 13.70 20.41 -4.47
CA ILE A 15 15.12 20.74 -4.69
C ILE A 15 15.97 19.59 -4.12
N HIS A 16 17.02 19.20 -4.86
CA HIS A 16 17.92 18.16 -4.36
C HIS A 16 18.54 18.56 -2.99
N PRO A 17 18.51 17.72 -1.95
CA PRO A 17 18.94 18.11 -0.59
C PRO A 17 20.41 18.57 -0.49
N ALA A 18 21.26 18.01 -1.34
CA ALA A 18 22.68 18.37 -1.43
C ALA A 18 22.97 19.57 -2.36
N TYR A 19 21.94 20.30 -2.80
CA TYR A 19 22.10 21.47 -3.67
C TYR A 19 22.97 22.53 -2.98
N GLU A 20 24.04 22.93 -3.65
CA GLU A 20 24.99 23.93 -3.17
C GLU A 20 25.37 24.89 -4.30
N PHE A 21 24.42 25.72 -4.71
CA PHE A 21 24.58 26.61 -5.87
C PHE A 21 25.17 25.84 -7.08
N ILE A 22 25.83 26.52 -8.02
CA ILE A 22 26.49 25.90 -9.18
C ILE A 22 27.60 24.87 -8.83
N TYR A 23 27.87 24.63 -7.54
CA TYR A 23 28.93 23.73 -7.07
C TYR A 23 28.46 22.30 -6.81
N ASN A 24 27.17 22.05 -6.60
CA ASN A 24 26.67 20.69 -6.38
C ASN A 24 25.18 20.55 -6.61
N ALA A 25 24.79 19.39 -7.17
CA ALA A 25 23.40 18.95 -7.27
C ALA A 25 22.44 20.05 -7.75
N ASP A 26 22.84 20.76 -8.80
CA ASP A 26 22.04 21.81 -9.43
C ASP A 26 20.95 21.18 -10.31
N LEU A 27 19.95 20.60 -9.64
CA LEU A 27 18.73 20.04 -10.22
C LEU A 27 17.56 20.11 -9.24
N ALA A 28 16.34 20.12 -9.78
CA ALA A 28 15.10 20.05 -9.03
C ALA A 28 14.02 19.31 -9.85
N LEU A 29 13.05 18.70 -9.16
CA LEU A 29 11.86 18.12 -9.77
C LEU A 29 10.64 18.98 -9.45
N LEU A 30 9.79 19.18 -10.45
CA LEU A 30 8.57 19.98 -10.34
C LEU A 30 7.35 19.07 -10.51
N ARG A 31 6.48 19.03 -9.50
CA ARG A 31 5.19 18.34 -9.61
C ARG A 31 4.16 19.29 -10.19
N LEU A 32 3.58 18.90 -11.33
CA LEU A 32 2.51 19.67 -11.95
C LEU A 32 1.19 19.48 -11.21
N GLN A 33 0.36 20.52 -11.17
CA GLN A 33 -0.99 20.49 -10.58
C GLN A 33 -1.92 19.50 -11.27
N ARG A 34 -1.66 19.23 -12.55
CA ARG A 34 -2.38 18.26 -13.37
C ARG A 34 -1.44 17.67 -14.42
N PRO A 35 -1.66 16.42 -14.87
CA PRO A 35 -0.90 15.85 -15.97
C PRO A 35 -1.04 16.68 -17.26
N LEU A 36 0.02 16.69 -18.08
CA LEU A 36 -0.03 17.27 -19.42
C LEU A 36 -0.67 16.28 -20.39
N MET A 37 -1.48 16.79 -21.32
CA MET A 37 -2.02 15.97 -22.41
C MET A 37 -0.93 15.73 -23.46
N ILE A 38 -0.47 14.47 -23.55
CA ILE A 38 0.50 14.04 -24.56
C ILE A 38 -0.10 14.19 -25.95
N ASN A 39 0.66 14.79 -26.86
CA ASN A 39 0.25 15.00 -28.24
C ASN A 39 1.47 15.06 -29.17
N TYR A 40 1.32 15.65 -30.35
CA TYR A 40 2.43 15.79 -31.30
C TYR A 40 3.50 16.79 -30.83
N ASN A 41 3.10 17.85 -30.12
CA ASN A 41 3.98 18.93 -29.62
C ASN A 41 4.45 18.72 -28.17
N VAL A 42 3.79 17.84 -27.41
CA VAL A 42 4.09 17.58 -25.98
C VAL A 42 4.34 16.10 -25.78
N ARG A 43 5.60 15.74 -25.50
CA ARG A 43 6.04 14.36 -25.19
C ARG A 43 7.18 14.38 -24.16
N PRO A 44 7.23 13.39 -23.25
CA PRO A 44 8.37 13.25 -22.35
C PRO A 44 9.62 12.81 -23.11
N VAL A 45 10.78 13.13 -22.54
CA VAL A 45 12.09 12.60 -22.94
C VAL A 45 12.42 11.39 -22.06
N CYS A 46 13.18 10.42 -22.58
CA CYS A 46 13.60 9.29 -21.77
C CYS A 46 14.62 9.71 -20.71
N LEU A 47 14.59 9.06 -19.54
CA LEU A 47 15.69 9.12 -18.58
C LEU A 47 16.77 8.09 -18.94
N PRO A 48 18.03 8.32 -18.55
CA PRO A 48 19.08 7.33 -18.71
C PRO A 48 18.78 6.10 -17.84
N TRP A 49 19.16 4.92 -18.32
CA TRP A 49 18.92 3.64 -17.67
C TRP A 49 20.18 3.11 -16.96
N ASP A 50 21.35 3.67 -17.28
CA ASP A 50 22.59 3.43 -16.54
C ASP A 50 23.52 4.65 -16.57
N LYS A 51 24.63 4.56 -15.82
CA LYS A 51 25.66 5.62 -15.71
C LYS A 51 26.64 5.66 -16.90
N ARG A 52 26.47 4.84 -17.94
CA ARG A 52 27.52 4.57 -18.95
C ARG A 52 27.00 4.35 -20.37
N HIS A 53 26.53 5.41 -21.04
CA HIS A 53 26.30 5.30 -22.49
C HIS A 53 26.70 6.51 -23.35
N PHE A 54 27.20 7.60 -22.76
CA PHE A 54 27.44 8.82 -23.52
C PHE A 54 28.93 9.11 -23.66
N THR A 55 29.39 9.17 -24.90
CA THR A 55 30.79 9.48 -25.26
C THR A 55 30.85 10.76 -26.08
N ASN A 56 32.06 11.24 -26.36
CA ASN A 56 32.27 12.37 -27.27
C ASN A 56 31.81 12.11 -28.72
N ALA A 57 31.52 10.85 -29.07
CA ALA A 57 31.00 10.45 -30.37
C ALA A 57 29.46 10.48 -30.42
N THR A 58 28.78 10.50 -29.26
CA THR A 58 27.32 10.46 -29.20
C THR A 58 26.71 11.76 -29.75
N LEU A 59 25.60 11.62 -30.47
CA LEU A 59 24.88 12.75 -31.04
C LEU A 59 24.03 13.42 -29.96
N CYS A 60 24.41 14.64 -29.56
CA CYS A 60 23.70 15.38 -28.51
C CYS A 60 23.27 16.77 -28.97
N TYR A 61 22.17 17.25 -28.41
CA TYR A 61 21.57 18.55 -28.68
C TYR A 61 21.21 19.24 -27.37
N ILE A 62 21.38 20.56 -27.38
CA ILE A 62 20.82 21.47 -26.38
C ILE A 62 19.67 22.25 -27.02
N ALA A 63 18.71 22.68 -26.21
CA ALA A 63 17.61 23.53 -26.69
C ALA A 63 17.18 24.52 -25.61
N GLY A 64 16.76 25.71 -26.04
CA GLY A 64 16.27 26.76 -25.14
C GLY A 64 16.07 28.12 -25.83
N TRP A 65 15.65 29.09 -25.02
CA TRP A 65 15.45 30.50 -25.40
C TRP A 65 16.53 31.40 -24.81
N GLY A 66 17.72 30.85 -24.56
CA GLY A 66 18.86 31.61 -24.08
C GLY A 66 19.40 32.57 -25.13
N ILE A 67 20.17 33.54 -24.64
CA ILE A 67 20.79 34.57 -25.46
C ILE A 67 21.77 33.95 -26.46
N THR A 68 21.64 34.32 -27.74
CA THR A 68 22.43 33.76 -28.86
C THR A 68 23.69 34.56 -29.20
N ASP A 69 23.76 35.85 -28.83
CA ASP A 69 24.92 36.71 -29.05
C ASP A 69 25.12 37.65 -27.85
N MET A 70 25.99 37.25 -26.92
CA MET A 70 26.21 37.96 -25.67
C MET A 70 27.15 39.16 -25.87
N LYS A 71 26.60 40.30 -26.32
CA LYS A 71 27.34 41.56 -26.44
C LYS A 71 27.48 42.31 -25.11
N ASP A 72 26.40 42.39 -24.36
CA ASP A 72 26.33 43.03 -23.04
C ASP A 72 25.36 42.25 -22.14
N TYR A 73 25.78 42.04 -20.89
CA TYR A 73 25.11 41.22 -19.89
C TYR A 73 23.69 41.71 -19.55
N TYR A 74 23.45 43.02 -19.57
CA TYR A 74 22.18 43.61 -19.08
C TYR A 74 21.21 44.03 -20.19
N THR A 75 21.68 44.15 -21.43
CA THR A 75 20.91 44.76 -22.52
C THR A 75 20.55 43.78 -23.64
N THR A 76 21.08 42.55 -23.60
CA THR A 76 20.78 41.55 -24.62
C THR A 76 19.45 40.86 -24.35
N THR A 77 18.55 40.87 -25.34
CA THR A 77 17.24 40.23 -25.28
C THR A 77 17.31 38.77 -25.71
N ALA A 78 16.52 37.92 -25.05
CA ALA A 78 16.32 36.53 -25.44
C ALA A 78 15.64 36.42 -26.83
N PRO A 79 15.93 35.36 -27.61
CA PRO A 79 15.25 35.08 -28.87
C PRO A 79 13.76 34.80 -28.68
N GLU A 80 12.96 35.16 -29.69
CA GLU A 80 11.50 34.90 -29.72
C GLU A 80 11.19 33.41 -29.93
N TYR A 81 12.02 32.72 -30.71
CA TYR A 81 11.81 31.32 -31.06
C TYR A 81 12.73 30.39 -30.28
N LEU A 82 12.27 29.16 -30.06
CA LEU A 82 13.09 28.09 -29.47
C LEU A 82 14.26 27.79 -30.41
N HIS A 83 15.47 27.82 -29.88
CA HIS A 83 16.66 27.37 -30.60
C HIS A 83 17.08 25.98 -30.14
N HIS A 84 17.76 25.27 -31.04
CA HIS A 84 18.49 24.05 -30.69
C HIS A 84 19.86 24.04 -31.35
N ALA A 85 20.82 23.36 -30.75
CA ALA A 85 22.16 23.24 -31.33
C ALA A 85 22.80 21.90 -31.00
N ARG A 86 23.51 21.34 -31.98
CA ARG A 86 24.25 20.10 -31.81
C ARG A 86 25.51 20.36 -31.00
N THR A 87 25.73 19.62 -29.93
CA THR A 87 26.92 19.71 -29.07
C THR A 87 27.67 18.37 -28.98
N LYS A 88 28.81 18.35 -28.27
CA LYS A 88 29.62 17.16 -28.01
C LYS A 88 30.03 17.09 -26.55
N ILE A 89 29.89 15.91 -25.96
CA ILE A 89 30.38 15.64 -24.61
C ILE A 89 31.90 15.64 -24.61
N TRP A 90 32.50 16.28 -23.61
CA TRP A 90 33.93 16.26 -23.41
C TRP A 90 34.35 15.06 -22.57
N LEU A 91 35.57 14.58 -22.81
CA LEU A 91 36.20 13.66 -21.87
C LEU A 91 36.38 14.36 -20.52
N GLU A 92 36.06 13.66 -19.45
CA GLU A 92 36.16 14.15 -18.09
C GLU A 92 37.56 14.72 -17.79
N THR A 93 38.62 14.04 -18.26
CA THR A 93 40.00 14.52 -18.10
C THR A 93 40.27 15.85 -18.78
N ASP A 94 39.61 16.14 -19.91
CA ASP A 94 39.79 17.41 -20.61
C ASP A 94 38.96 18.52 -19.93
N CYS A 95 37.76 18.19 -19.46
CA CYS A 95 36.90 19.09 -18.69
C CYS A 95 37.60 19.54 -17.38
N ARG A 96 38.14 18.58 -16.61
CA ARG A 96 38.89 18.85 -15.36
C ARG A 96 40.21 19.59 -15.60
N LYS A 97 40.84 19.49 -16.77
CA LYS A 97 42.02 20.34 -17.06
C LYS A 97 41.67 21.82 -17.14
N VAL A 98 40.47 22.14 -17.61
CA VAL A 98 40.00 23.54 -17.76
C VAL A 98 39.49 24.08 -16.42
N TYR A 99 38.66 23.30 -15.72
CA TYR A 99 37.96 23.77 -14.52
C TYR A 99 38.49 23.20 -13.19
N SER A 100 39.50 22.33 -13.24
CA SER A 100 40.11 21.70 -12.06
C SER A 100 39.05 21.04 -11.17
N ASN A 101 39.17 21.20 -9.85
CA ASN A 101 38.29 20.62 -8.85
C ASN A 101 36.89 21.28 -8.80
N LYS A 102 36.60 22.28 -9.64
CA LYS A 102 35.24 22.87 -9.70
C LYS A 102 34.22 21.94 -10.36
N VAL A 103 34.67 21.03 -11.23
CA VAL A 103 33.80 20.01 -11.85
C VAL A 103 33.90 18.74 -11.00
N LYS A 104 32.76 18.35 -10.42
CA LYS A 104 32.62 17.13 -9.61
C LYS A 104 32.20 15.95 -10.48
N ASP A 105 32.25 14.75 -9.91
CA ASP A 105 31.83 13.50 -10.55
C ASP A 105 30.34 13.51 -10.97
N SER A 106 29.52 14.36 -10.35
CA SER A 106 28.10 14.56 -10.66
C SER A 106 27.85 15.58 -11.78
N MET A 107 28.90 15.99 -12.50
CA MET A 107 28.86 17.00 -13.55
C MET A 107 29.71 16.56 -14.74
N PHE A 108 29.36 17.05 -15.92
CA PHE A 108 30.17 16.86 -17.12
C PHE A 108 30.17 18.10 -18.01
N CYS A 109 31.16 18.19 -18.90
CA CYS A 109 31.28 19.29 -19.86
C CYS A 109 30.74 18.89 -21.24
N ALA A 110 30.15 19.85 -21.96
CA ALA A 110 29.85 19.71 -23.38
C ALA A 110 30.12 21.00 -24.15
N GLY A 111 30.44 20.87 -25.44
CA GLY A 111 30.72 21.97 -26.34
C GLY A 111 31.79 21.62 -27.39
N TYR A 112 32.16 22.58 -28.24
CA TYR A 112 33.28 22.41 -29.17
C TYR A 112 34.53 23.08 -28.63
N LYS A 113 35.70 22.45 -28.79
CA LYS A 113 37.00 23.04 -28.43
C LYS A 113 37.25 24.39 -29.11
N ALA A 114 36.71 24.57 -30.33
CA ALA A 114 36.79 25.83 -31.07
C ALA A 114 35.82 26.92 -30.57
N GLY A 115 34.91 26.62 -29.64
CA GLY A 115 33.83 27.50 -29.21
C GLY A 115 32.66 27.56 -30.20
N GLY A 116 31.91 28.65 -30.17
CA GLY A 116 30.78 28.97 -31.05
C GLY A 116 29.44 28.44 -30.57
N ILE A 117 29.34 27.13 -30.29
CA ILE A 117 28.08 26.48 -29.87
C ILE A 117 28.13 26.17 -28.38
N ASP A 118 27.17 26.71 -27.63
CA ASP A 118 27.03 26.53 -26.19
C ASP A 118 25.62 26.92 -25.71
N ALA A 119 25.24 26.47 -24.51
CA ALA A 119 24.08 27.02 -23.81
C ALA A 119 24.49 28.34 -23.12
N CYS A 120 23.54 29.26 -22.94
CA CYS A 120 23.85 30.56 -22.33
C CYS A 120 22.77 31.03 -21.35
N LYS A 121 22.86 32.31 -20.95
CA LYS A 121 21.91 32.94 -20.03
C LYS A 121 20.50 32.84 -20.61
N GLY A 122 19.59 32.29 -19.79
CA GLY A 122 18.21 31.97 -20.19
C GLY A 122 17.99 30.49 -20.49
N ASP A 123 19.06 29.69 -20.69
CA ASP A 123 18.95 28.23 -20.89
C ASP A 123 19.12 27.41 -19.60
N SER A 124 19.34 28.06 -18.44
CA SER A 124 19.55 27.37 -17.16
C SER A 124 18.37 26.45 -16.81
N GLY A 125 18.66 25.21 -16.42
CA GLY A 125 17.66 24.15 -16.24
C GLY A 125 17.19 23.49 -17.53
N GLY A 126 17.61 23.99 -18.70
CA GLY A 126 17.28 23.44 -20.01
C GLY A 126 17.98 22.09 -20.29
N PRO A 127 17.47 21.32 -21.27
CA PRO A 127 17.91 19.95 -21.48
C PRO A 127 19.14 19.86 -22.39
N LEU A 128 20.07 18.98 -22.01
CA LEU A 128 21.02 18.35 -22.94
C LEU A 128 20.53 16.92 -23.22
N MET A 129 20.15 16.67 -24.46
CA MET A 129 19.54 15.41 -24.90
C MET A 129 20.48 14.71 -25.87
N CYS A 130 20.73 13.42 -25.65
CA CYS A 130 21.53 12.60 -26.54
C CYS A 130 20.67 11.51 -27.19
N GLN A 131 20.94 11.23 -28.46
CA GLN A 131 20.28 10.17 -29.20
C GLN A 131 21.06 8.86 -29.03
N ILE A 132 20.37 7.79 -28.63
CA ILE A 132 20.92 6.44 -28.48
C ILE A 132 20.64 5.58 -29.72
N GLU A 133 21.21 4.36 -29.78
CA GLU A 133 21.22 3.51 -30.99
C GLU A 133 19.82 3.14 -31.52
N ASP A 134 18.80 3.10 -30.65
CA ASP A 134 17.41 2.83 -31.02
C ASP A 134 16.62 4.08 -31.48
N ASN A 135 17.33 5.19 -31.74
CA ASN A 135 16.80 6.50 -32.10
C ASN A 135 16.01 7.25 -31.01
N ARG A 136 15.92 6.74 -29.78
CA ARG A 136 15.31 7.48 -28.67
C ARG A 136 16.20 8.62 -28.18
N TRP A 137 15.56 9.65 -27.65
CA TRP A 137 16.22 10.80 -27.05
C TRP A 137 16.23 10.66 -25.53
N VAL A 138 17.40 10.79 -24.94
CA VAL A 138 17.63 10.64 -23.51
C VAL A 138 18.11 11.95 -22.90
N LEU A 139 17.48 12.38 -21.80
CA LEU A 139 17.90 13.54 -21.02
C LEU A 139 19.20 13.20 -20.28
N THR A 140 20.31 13.63 -20.84
CA THR A 140 21.64 13.27 -20.35
C THR A 140 22.16 14.30 -19.34
N GLY A 141 21.83 15.57 -19.54
CA GLY A 141 22.26 16.64 -18.64
C GLY A 141 21.26 17.76 -18.49
N VAL A 142 21.41 18.49 -17.39
CA VAL A 142 20.68 19.74 -17.11
C VAL A 142 21.67 20.90 -17.19
N THR A 143 21.37 21.93 -17.98
CA THR A 143 22.21 23.12 -18.13
C THR A 143 22.40 23.83 -16.79
N SER A 144 23.63 23.91 -16.30
CA SER A 144 23.94 24.47 -14.97
C SER A 144 24.78 25.74 -15.07
N TRP A 145 26.06 25.66 -15.48
CA TRP A 145 26.95 26.82 -15.46
C TRP A 145 28.06 26.77 -16.53
N GLY A 146 28.75 27.90 -16.68
CA GLY A 146 29.95 28.08 -17.52
C GLY A 146 30.60 29.43 -17.22
N GLU A 147 31.91 29.55 -17.41
CA GLU A 147 32.62 30.83 -17.16
C GLU A 147 32.21 31.89 -18.21
N LYS A 148 31.99 31.49 -19.47
CA LYS A 148 31.49 32.30 -20.58
C LYS A 148 30.74 31.38 -21.56
N CYS A 149 29.86 31.96 -22.37
CA CYS A 149 29.14 31.20 -23.39
C CYS A 149 29.95 31.13 -24.70
N GLY A 150 30.13 29.93 -25.26
CA GLY A 150 30.61 29.73 -26.63
C GLY A 150 32.05 30.16 -26.89
N GLN A 151 32.87 30.30 -25.85
CA GLN A 151 34.27 30.71 -26.01
C GLN A 151 35.19 29.52 -26.34
N PRO A 152 36.23 29.71 -27.16
CA PRO A 152 37.20 28.65 -27.44
C PRO A 152 37.84 28.10 -26.15
N GLY A 153 37.86 26.77 -26.01
CA GLY A 153 38.46 26.08 -24.87
C GLY A 153 37.66 26.13 -23.55
N LEU A 154 36.51 26.81 -23.52
CA LEU A 154 35.65 26.91 -22.34
C LEU A 154 34.30 26.23 -22.63
N PRO A 155 34.15 24.93 -22.30
CA PRO A 155 32.87 24.24 -22.49
C PRO A 155 31.85 24.61 -21.41
N GLY A 156 30.57 24.47 -21.73
CA GLY A 156 29.48 24.53 -20.75
C GLY A 156 29.50 23.30 -19.83
N VAL A 157 29.01 23.47 -18.60
CA VAL A 157 28.94 22.44 -17.55
C VAL A 157 27.48 22.09 -17.26
N TYR A 158 27.22 20.79 -17.22
CA TYR A 158 25.90 20.20 -17.06
C TYR A 158 25.88 19.29 -15.84
N THR A 159 24.76 19.30 -15.12
CA THR A 159 24.47 18.32 -14.08
C THR A 159 24.23 16.96 -14.73
N ASP A 160 24.91 15.92 -14.28
CA ASP A 160 24.76 14.55 -14.80
C ASP A 160 23.47 13.91 -14.28
N VAL A 161 22.48 13.73 -15.15
CA VAL A 161 21.18 13.13 -14.78
C VAL A 161 21.35 11.67 -14.35
N ALA A 162 22.25 10.92 -14.99
CA ALA A 162 22.49 9.52 -14.65
C ALA A 162 23.08 9.36 -13.24
N PHE A 163 23.85 10.35 -12.78
CA PHE A 163 24.38 10.38 -11.43
C PHE A 163 23.28 10.47 -10.35
N TYR A 164 22.19 11.17 -10.66
CA TYR A 164 21.09 11.45 -9.72
C TYR A 164 19.85 10.57 -9.93
N LEU A 165 19.91 9.51 -10.74
CA LEU A 165 18.76 8.62 -10.99
C LEU A 165 18.14 8.08 -9.71
N ASP A 166 18.95 7.59 -8.76
CA ASP A 166 18.43 7.05 -7.49
C ASP A 166 17.57 8.10 -6.73
N TRP A 167 18.01 9.36 -6.72
CA TRP A 167 17.26 10.45 -6.12
C TRP A 167 16.01 10.78 -6.94
N ILE A 168 16.14 10.89 -8.26
CA ILE A 168 15.03 11.16 -9.17
C ILE A 168 13.94 10.10 -8.99
N ASP A 169 14.31 8.82 -8.99
CA ASP A 169 13.41 7.68 -8.81
C ASP A 169 12.78 7.66 -7.42
N SER A 170 13.54 8.02 -6.37
CA SER A 170 13.00 8.14 -5.01
C SER A 170 11.91 9.23 -4.89
N VAL A 171 12.06 10.33 -5.64
CA VAL A 171 11.10 11.43 -5.64
C VAL A 171 9.91 11.11 -6.56
N MET A 172 10.15 10.48 -7.71
CA MET A 172 9.10 10.07 -8.65
C MET A 172 8.32 8.83 -8.19
N GLY A 173 8.86 8.04 -7.25
CA GLY A 173 8.21 6.86 -6.68
C GLY A 173 8.35 5.57 -7.51
N TYR A 174 9.38 5.45 -8.36
CA TYR A 174 9.51 4.32 -9.31
C TYR A 174 10.07 3.02 -8.73
N ILE A 175 10.64 3.03 -7.53
CA ILE A 175 11.05 1.79 -6.84
C ILE A 175 10.67 1.91 -5.37
N VAL A 176 9.47 1.45 -5.03
CA VAL A 176 9.16 1.08 -3.65
C VAL A 176 9.25 -0.44 -3.61
N GLU A 177 10.28 -0.98 -2.96
CA GLU A 177 10.43 -2.44 -2.76
C GLU A 177 9.22 -3.05 -2.04
N ASN A 178 8.33 -2.23 -1.47
CA ASN A 178 7.00 -2.61 -1.02
C ASN A 178 5.99 -1.51 -1.41
N VAL A 179 4.92 -1.84 -2.14
CA VAL A 179 3.77 -0.93 -2.46
C VAL A 179 2.91 -0.63 -1.21
N SER A 180 3.53 -0.69 -0.04
CA SER A 180 2.98 -0.46 1.29
C SER A 180 2.90 1.04 1.56
N CYS A 181 1.72 1.53 1.93
CA CYS A 181 1.46 2.92 2.22
C CYS A 181 0.47 3.11 3.37
N ASP A 182 0.96 3.68 4.47
CA ASP A 182 0.18 4.21 5.59
C ASP A 182 -0.26 5.67 5.35
N PHE A 183 0.06 6.25 4.18
CA PHE A 183 -0.19 7.63 3.77
C PHE A 183 0.36 8.74 4.69
N GLU A 184 1.21 8.41 5.66
CA GLU A 184 1.79 9.38 6.60
C GLU A 184 2.85 10.29 5.99
N SER A 185 3.41 9.87 4.85
CA SER A 185 4.31 10.69 4.05
C SER A 185 3.55 11.63 3.10
N VAL A 186 4.16 12.80 2.81
CA VAL A 186 3.58 13.83 1.93
C VAL A 186 3.32 13.31 0.51
N ASN A 187 4.11 12.33 0.05
CA ASN A 187 4.15 11.86 -1.33
C ASN A 187 3.15 10.73 -1.67
N ILE A 188 2.19 10.40 -0.78
CA ILE A 188 1.23 9.27 -0.94
C ILE A 188 1.87 7.99 -1.48
N CYS A 189 3.14 7.73 -1.12
CA CYS A 189 3.90 6.53 -1.48
C CYS A 189 3.94 6.19 -2.97
N GLY A 190 3.89 7.21 -3.85
CA GLY A 190 3.92 7.01 -5.30
C GLY A 190 2.58 6.67 -5.95
N TYR A 191 1.49 6.61 -5.18
CA TYR A 191 0.16 6.47 -5.77
C TYR A 191 -0.17 7.65 -6.69
N LEU A 192 -0.78 7.35 -7.83
CA LEU A 192 -1.16 8.33 -8.84
C LEU A 192 -2.67 8.56 -8.81
N GLU A 193 -3.07 9.82 -8.71
CA GLU A 193 -4.45 10.21 -8.87
C GLU A 193 -4.80 10.36 -10.36
N MET A 194 -5.60 9.41 -10.87
CA MET A 194 -5.96 9.23 -12.28
C MET A 194 -7.42 9.62 -12.59
N SER A 195 -8.14 10.19 -11.63
CA SER A 195 -9.52 10.65 -11.83
C SER A 195 -9.65 11.67 -12.95
N ASN A 196 -10.69 11.51 -13.78
CA ASN A 196 -11.04 12.46 -14.83
C ASN A 196 -12.25 13.28 -14.42
N GLY A 197 -12.08 14.34 -13.63
CA GLY A 197 -13.20 15.20 -13.24
C GLY A 197 -12.96 15.98 -11.97
N SER A 198 -14.06 16.35 -11.31
CA SER A 198 -14.09 17.07 -10.04
C SER A 198 -14.13 16.16 -8.82
N PHE A 199 -14.35 14.85 -9.01
CA PHE A 199 -14.33 13.83 -7.96
C PHE A 199 -12.92 13.24 -7.87
N LEU A 200 -12.17 13.62 -6.82
CA LEU A 200 -10.74 13.38 -6.75
C LEU A 200 -10.33 12.75 -5.42
N TRP A 201 -9.28 11.93 -5.45
CA TRP A 201 -8.51 11.49 -4.29
C TRP A 201 -7.59 12.61 -3.82
N THR A 202 -7.68 12.96 -2.54
CA THR A 202 -6.82 13.96 -1.91
C THR A 202 -6.32 13.45 -0.58
N ARG A 203 -5.03 13.66 -0.30
CA ARG A 203 -4.45 13.38 1.02
C ARG A 203 -5.01 14.35 2.05
N ARG A 204 -5.47 13.83 3.19
CA ARG A 204 -6.09 14.60 4.27
C ARG A 204 -5.46 14.22 5.61
N PRO A 205 -5.25 15.19 6.52
CA PRO A 205 -4.83 14.87 7.87
C PRO A 205 -6.00 14.29 8.69
N GLY A 206 -5.67 13.42 9.64
CA GLY A 206 -6.49 13.11 10.80
C GLY A 206 -6.80 14.37 11.63
N GLY A 207 -7.83 14.32 12.47
CA GLY A 207 -8.20 15.43 13.35
C GLY A 207 -8.96 16.58 12.69
N PHE A 208 -9.21 16.52 11.38
CA PHE A 208 -10.02 17.53 10.69
C PHE A 208 -11.52 17.32 10.99
N SER A 209 -12.10 18.15 11.87
CA SER A 209 -13.53 18.08 12.20
C SER A 209 -14.37 18.64 11.04
N SER A 210 -14.91 17.76 10.21
CA SER A 210 -16.02 18.09 9.30
C SER A 210 -17.03 16.95 9.29
N ASP A 211 -18.30 17.25 9.00
CA ASP A 211 -19.44 16.31 9.12
C ASP A 211 -19.30 15.02 8.29
N ILE A 212 -18.36 14.96 7.35
CA ILE A 212 -18.19 13.85 6.39
C ILE A 212 -16.75 13.34 6.27
N LYS A 213 -15.80 13.74 7.11
CA LYS A 213 -14.41 13.24 7.01
C LYS A 213 -14.05 12.48 8.28
N PRO A 214 -13.31 11.36 8.20
CA PRO A 214 -12.80 10.71 9.39
C PRO A 214 -12.03 11.70 10.26
N SER A 215 -12.48 11.85 11.51
CA SER A 215 -11.82 12.68 12.53
C SER A 215 -10.60 11.99 13.12
N VAL A 216 -10.47 10.69 12.90
CA VAL A 216 -9.35 9.86 13.34
C VAL A 216 -8.80 9.06 12.16
N ASP A 217 -7.49 8.85 12.20
CA ASP A 217 -6.69 8.10 11.25
C ASP A 217 -6.75 6.58 11.51
N ALA A 218 -6.63 5.73 10.48
CA ALA A 218 -6.75 4.28 10.66
C ALA A 218 -5.49 3.64 11.27
N THR A 219 -4.32 4.19 10.95
CA THR A 219 -3.01 3.73 11.44
C THR A 219 -2.87 3.94 12.94
N THR A 220 -3.24 5.13 13.43
CA THR A 220 -3.02 5.51 14.84
C THR A 220 -4.26 5.40 15.73
N ASN A 221 -5.45 5.23 15.13
CA ASN A 221 -6.75 5.41 15.79
C ASN A 221 -6.81 6.73 16.59
N GLY A 222 -6.13 7.75 16.08
CA GLY A 222 -5.90 9.04 16.73
C GLY A 222 -6.10 10.21 15.77
N VAL A 223 -6.03 11.43 16.30
CA VAL A 223 -6.16 12.66 15.50
C VAL A 223 -4.89 13.02 14.74
N ASN A 224 -3.80 12.30 14.98
CA ASN A 224 -2.52 12.49 14.32
C ASN A 224 -2.37 11.39 13.27
N GLY A 225 -2.29 11.75 12.00
CA GLY A 225 -2.12 10.80 10.92
C GLY A 225 -2.63 11.37 9.60
N HIS A 226 -2.59 10.60 8.52
CA HIS A 226 -3.12 11.00 7.23
C HIS A 226 -3.65 9.82 6.44
N TYR A 227 -4.77 10.05 5.77
CA TYR A 227 -5.39 9.12 4.84
C TYR A 227 -5.61 9.81 3.49
N VAL A 228 -6.00 9.04 2.47
CA VAL A 228 -6.51 9.62 1.21
C VAL A 228 -8.04 9.55 1.17
N PHE A 229 -8.65 10.63 0.69
CA PHE A 229 -10.10 10.80 0.68
C PHE A 229 -10.59 11.16 -0.73
N ALA A 230 -11.49 10.33 -1.25
CA ALA A 230 -12.20 10.61 -2.48
C ALA A 230 -13.39 11.54 -2.18
N GLU A 231 -13.37 12.76 -2.71
CA GLU A 231 -14.50 13.70 -2.60
C GLU A 231 -14.66 14.60 -3.82
N VAL A 232 -15.87 15.11 -4.03
CA VAL A 232 -16.11 16.16 -5.02
C VAL A 232 -15.47 17.45 -4.51
N SER A 233 -14.63 18.05 -5.33
CA SER A 233 -13.91 19.29 -5.01
C SER A 233 -14.88 20.37 -4.50
N PRO A 234 -14.56 21.08 -3.39
CA PRO A 234 -15.43 22.10 -2.83
C PRO A 234 -15.86 23.14 -3.86
N GLY A 235 -17.17 23.41 -3.95
CA GLY A 235 -17.74 24.38 -4.88
C GLY A 235 -17.85 23.91 -6.34
N GLN A 236 -17.55 22.64 -6.65
CA GLN A 236 -17.74 22.06 -7.98
C GLN A 236 -18.93 21.10 -8.04
N THR A 237 -19.52 20.98 -9.23
CA THR A 237 -20.49 19.92 -9.55
C THR A 237 -19.76 18.69 -10.05
N CYS A 238 -20.26 17.50 -9.68
CA CYS A 238 -19.71 16.22 -10.13
C CYS A 238 -19.90 16.09 -11.66
N ASN A 239 -18.81 16.18 -12.42
CA ASN A 239 -18.83 16.04 -13.89
C ASN A 239 -18.44 14.64 -14.37
N ASN A 240 -17.83 13.83 -13.49
CA ASN A 240 -17.57 12.41 -13.68
C ASN A 240 -17.77 11.72 -12.33
N ASN A 241 -18.44 10.57 -12.35
CA ASN A 241 -18.85 9.85 -11.17
C ASN A 241 -17.79 8.90 -10.61
N GLN A 242 -16.58 8.87 -11.18
CA GLN A 242 -15.50 7.99 -10.73
C GLN A 242 -14.28 8.76 -10.25
N ALA A 243 -13.79 8.37 -9.07
CA ALA A 243 -12.46 8.71 -8.59
C ALA A 243 -11.54 7.49 -8.65
N VAL A 244 -10.32 7.60 -9.18
CA VAL A 244 -9.42 6.48 -9.51
C VAL A 244 -8.02 6.71 -8.97
N LEU A 245 -7.64 5.99 -7.92
CA LEU A 245 -6.27 5.99 -7.40
C LEU A 245 -5.50 4.76 -7.89
N LEU A 246 -4.38 4.97 -8.56
CA LEU A 246 -3.55 3.93 -9.15
C LEU A 246 -2.29 3.70 -8.30
N SER A 247 -1.97 2.44 -8.00
CA SER A 247 -0.74 2.08 -7.29
C SER A 247 0.52 2.33 -8.14
N PRO A 248 1.70 2.43 -7.52
CA PRO A 248 2.98 2.18 -8.19
C PRO A 248 3.04 0.78 -8.85
N LEU A 249 4.09 0.57 -9.63
CA LEU A 249 4.40 -0.74 -10.22
C LEU A 249 4.61 -1.79 -9.11
N ILE A 250 3.84 -2.86 -9.17
CA ILE A 250 3.94 -4.03 -8.29
C ILE A 250 4.88 -5.04 -8.98
N PRO A 251 6.00 -5.43 -8.36
CA PRO A 251 6.88 -6.45 -8.92
C PRO A 251 6.13 -7.78 -9.12
N GLY A 252 6.17 -8.30 -10.33
CA GLY A 252 5.52 -9.56 -10.71
C GLY A 252 6.47 -10.75 -10.53
N ASP A 253 6.17 -11.62 -9.57
CA ASP A 253 6.97 -12.81 -9.25
C ASP A 253 6.18 -13.92 -8.54
N MET A 254 5.21 -13.54 -7.70
CA MET A 254 4.37 -14.47 -6.93
C MET A 254 3.00 -13.87 -6.60
N GLN A 255 2.05 -14.71 -6.19
CA GLN A 255 0.77 -14.23 -5.66
C GLN A 255 1.02 -13.42 -4.38
N LYS A 256 0.34 -12.28 -4.25
CA LYS A 256 0.48 -11.35 -3.10
C LYS A 256 -0.85 -11.12 -2.41
N CYS A 257 -0.83 -10.53 -1.21
CA CYS A 257 -2.03 -10.17 -0.48
C CYS A 257 -2.12 -8.66 -0.33
N LEU A 258 -3.21 -8.08 -0.83
CA LEU A 258 -3.53 -6.67 -0.62
C LEU A 258 -4.37 -6.55 0.65
N ARG A 259 -3.90 -5.79 1.64
CA ARG A 259 -4.63 -5.36 2.83
C ARG A 259 -4.85 -3.85 2.76
N PHE A 260 -6.00 -3.37 3.22
CA PHE A 260 -6.33 -1.94 3.19
C PHE A 260 -7.39 -1.59 4.23
N ALA A 261 -7.33 -0.37 4.77
CA ALA A 261 -8.39 0.22 5.58
C ALA A 261 -9.22 1.20 4.74
N PHE A 262 -10.52 1.24 4.98
CA PHE A 262 -11.42 2.15 4.27
C PHE A 262 -12.61 2.55 5.14
N MET A 263 -13.22 3.68 4.82
CA MET A 263 -14.42 4.18 5.48
C MET A 263 -15.32 4.89 4.47
N PHE A 264 -16.59 4.50 4.38
CA PHE A 264 -17.57 5.32 3.65
C PHE A 264 -18.02 6.48 4.51
N SER A 265 -18.28 7.61 3.88
CA SER A 265 -18.78 8.79 4.56
C SER A 265 -19.97 9.41 3.86
N GLY A 266 -21.01 9.70 4.65
CA GLY A 266 -22.33 10.12 4.20
C GLY A 266 -23.26 8.95 3.84
N ARG A 267 -24.59 9.19 3.79
CA ARG A 267 -25.59 8.17 3.45
C ARG A 267 -25.92 8.20 1.95
N SER A 268 -25.21 7.41 1.14
CA SER A 268 -25.41 7.35 -0.33
C SER A 268 -24.94 6.05 -0.99
N ASP A 269 -25.29 5.87 -2.28
CA ASP A 269 -24.90 4.75 -3.14
C ASP A 269 -23.43 4.84 -3.62
N LEU A 270 -22.48 4.92 -2.68
CA LEU A 270 -21.06 4.80 -3.00
C LEU A 270 -20.69 3.33 -3.20
N VAL A 271 -19.79 3.09 -4.15
CA VAL A 271 -19.18 1.77 -4.36
C VAL A 271 -17.67 1.95 -4.42
N LEU A 272 -16.95 1.28 -3.53
CA LEU A 272 -15.50 1.13 -3.62
C LEU A 272 -15.21 -0.20 -4.33
N SER A 273 -14.51 -0.14 -5.46
CA SER A 273 -14.09 -1.30 -6.24
C SER A 273 -12.57 -1.29 -6.37
N ILE A 274 -11.96 -2.47 -6.27
CA ILE A 274 -10.53 -2.66 -6.47
C ILE A 274 -10.34 -3.52 -7.71
N TYR A 275 -9.56 -2.99 -8.65
CA TYR A 275 -9.23 -3.68 -9.88
C TYR A 275 -7.73 -3.99 -9.95
N GLY A 276 -7.39 -5.16 -10.47
CA GLY A 276 -6.03 -5.49 -10.87
C GLY A 276 -5.84 -5.21 -12.36
N HIS A 277 -4.73 -4.59 -12.72
CA HIS A 277 -4.33 -4.33 -14.10
C HIS A 277 -3.09 -5.16 -14.47
N ARG A 278 -3.09 -5.73 -15.67
CA ARG A 278 -1.99 -6.52 -16.25
C ARG A 278 -1.25 -5.69 -17.30
N GLY A 279 0.04 -5.48 -17.10
CA GLY A 279 0.96 -4.89 -18.10
C GLY A 279 1.53 -3.53 -17.72
N ASP A 280 2.52 -3.09 -18.50
CA ASP A 280 3.10 -1.75 -18.41
C ASP A 280 2.16 -0.71 -19.06
N PHE A 281 1.99 0.44 -18.40
CA PHE A 281 1.35 1.61 -19.00
C PHE A 281 2.27 2.18 -20.11
N ASN A 282 2.35 1.55 -21.28
CA ASN A 282 3.07 2.13 -22.42
C ASN A 282 2.37 2.01 -23.80
N GLU A 283 2.23 3.18 -24.41
CA GLU A 283 2.24 3.56 -25.83
C GLU A 283 1.19 3.06 -26.84
N THR A 284 0.48 1.96 -26.64
CA THR A 284 -0.52 1.53 -27.65
C THR A 284 -1.78 1.04 -26.98
N GLY A 285 -2.84 1.84 -27.06
CA GLY A 285 -4.14 1.47 -26.51
C GLY A 285 -4.55 0.02 -26.83
N LEU A 286 -5.21 -0.58 -25.83
CA LEU A 286 -6.00 -1.80 -25.88
C LEU A 286 -5.22 -3.14 -25.90
N ARG A 287 -4.69 -3.51 -24.74
CA ARG A 287 -4.99 -4.80 -24.09
C ARG A 287 -5.10 -4.60 -22.57
N ASP A 288 -6.05 -3.77 -22.16
CA ASP A 288 -6.36 -3.57 -20.73
C ASP A 288 -7.16 -4.76 -20.21
N GLU A 289 -6.48 -5.85 -19.86
CA GLU A 289 -7.11 -6.90 -19.05
C GLU A 289 -7.18 -6.42 -17.60
N VAL A 290 -8.29 -5.75 -17.29
CA VAL A 290 -8.64 -5.32 -15.94
C VAL A 290 -9.51 -6.39 -15.29
N GLU A 291 -9.14 -6.83 -14.09
CA GLU A 291 -9.87 -7.82 -13.31
C GLU A 291 -10.46 -7.18 -12.05
N LEU A 292 -11.73 -7.44 -11.74
CA LEU A 292 -12.35 -7.01 -10.49
C LEU A 292 -11.90 -7.95 -9.36
N LEU A 293 -11.14 -7.42 -8.41
CA LEU A 293 -10.59 -8.20 -7.29
C LEU A 293 -11.41 -8.06 -6.01
N TRP A 294 -12.07 -6.92 -5.82
CA TRP A 294 -12.87 -6.66 -4.62
C TRP A 294 -13.90 -5.55 -4.85
N VAL A 295 -15.05 -5.63 -4.20
CA VAL A 295 -16.09 -4.59 -4.27
C VAL A 295 -16.89 -4.51 -2.97
N MET A 296 -17.21 -3.28 -2.55
CA MET A 296 -18.08 -3.01 -1.41
C MET A 296 -18.99 -1.81 -1.70
N ARG A 297 -20.24 -1.90 -1.26
CA ARG A 297 -21.21 -0.80 -1.31
C ARG A 297 -21.27 -0.12 0.06
N SER A 298 -21.64 1.16 0.08
CA SER A 298 -21.75 1.93 1.31
C SER A 298 -22.80 1.36 2.27
N GLU A 299 -22.34 0.62 3.28
CA GLU A 299 -23.19 0.03 4.33
C GLU A 299 -22.93 0.61 5.72
N PHE A 300 -21.76 1.22 5.95
CA PHE A 300 -21.29 1.65 7.28
C PHE A 300 -20.45 2.92 7.18
N SER A 301 -20.36 3.68 8.29
CA SER A 301 -19.63 4.95 8.35
C SER A 301 -18.48 4.94 9.37
N THR A 302 -17.87 3.77 9.58
CA THR A 302 -16.72 3.57 10.47
C THR A 302 -15.58 2.91 9.69
N TRP A 303 -14.33 3.13 10.10
CA TRP A 303 -13.18 2.44 9.53
C TRP A 303 -13.38 0.92 9.54
N ARG A 304 -13.08 0.29 8.41
CA ARG A 304 -13.05 -1.16 8.22
C ARG A 304 -11.75 -1.52 7.53
N ARG A 305 -11.18 -2.65 7.90
CA ARG A 305 -10.06 -3.27 7.17
C ARG A 305 -10.61 -4.39 6.27
N SER A 306 -10.06 -4.54 5.08
CA SER A 306 -10.34 -5.68 4.20
C SER A 306 -9.09 -6.12 3.48
N LYS A 307 -9.21 -7.23 2.74
CA LYS A 307 -8.12 -7.84 1.99
C LYS A 307 -8.63 -8.52 0.73
N THR A 308 -7.76 -8.65 -0.27
CA THR A 308 -8.02 -9.44 -1.49
C THR A 308 -6.71 -9.97 -2.09
N SER A 309 -6.78 -11.17 -2.66
CA SER A 309 -5.62 -11.82 -3.29
C SER A 309 -5.27 -11.12 -4.60
N LEU A 310 -3.98 -10.85 -4.80
CA LEU A 310 -3.45 -10.32 -6.05
C LEU A 310 -2.79 -11.46 -6.84
N PRO A 311 -3.32 -11.80 -8.03
CA PRO A 311 -2.63 -12.70 -8.96
C PRO A 311 -1.20 -12.23 -9.28
N ALA A 312 -0.29 -13.18 -9.53
CA ALA A 312 1.13 -12.90 -9.71
C ALA A 312 1.48 -12.03 -10.93
N ASP A 313 0.55 -11.94 -11.87
CA ASP A 313 0.64 -11.19 -13.13
C ASP A 313 0.02 -9.79 -13.07
N ILE A 314 -0.55 -9.40 -11.91
CA ILE A 314 -1.00 -8.02 -11.68
C ILE A 314 0.19 -7.12 -11.44
N THR A 315 0.31 -6.09 -12.27
CA THR A 315 1.38 -5.08 -12.21
C THR A 315 0.92 -3.78 -11.54
N HIS A 316 -0.38 -3.51 -11.50
CA HIS A 316 -0.95 -2.35 -10.81
C HIS A 316 -2.30 -2.67 -10.17
N VAL A 317 -2.62 -1.98 -9.08
CA VAL A 317 -3.93 -2.02 -8.42
C VAL A 317 -4.59 -0.64 -8.52
N MET A 318 -5.87 -0.62 -8.84
CA MET A 318 -6.70 0.59 -8.96
C MET A 318 -7.80 0.60 -7.90
N PHE A 319 -7.84 1.64 -7.08
CA PHE A 319 -8.94 1.92 -6.16
C PHE A 319 -9.92 2.88 -6.82
N VAL A 320 -11.11 2.38 -7.13
CA VAL A 320 -12.13 3.11 -7.87
C VAL A 320 -13.34 3.34 -6.99
N VAL A 321 -13.66 4.61 -6.74
CA VAL A 321 -14.91 5.00 -6.06
C VAL A 321 -15.90 5.49 -7.10
N THR A 322 -17.08 4.87 -7.14
CA THR A 322 -18.18 5.27 -8.03
C THR A 322 -19.30 5.93 -7.23
N LEU A 323 -19.78 7.08 -7.72
CA LEU A 323 -20.81 7.89 -7.10
C LEU A 323 -22.17 7.76 -7.81
N GLY A 324 -23.24 7.53 -7.03
CA GLY A 324 -24.62 7.49 -7.51
C GLY A 324 -25.21 8.87 -7.88
N ILE A 325 -25.75 9.63 -6.90
CA ILE A 325 -26.63 10.80 -7.19
C ILE A 325 -26.46 11.98 -6.18
N LYS A 326 -25.43 12.05 -5.32
CA LYS A 326 -25.32 13.14 -4.31
C LYS A 326 -23.95 13.80 -4.23
N THR A 327 -23.93 15.09 -3.90
CA THR A 327 -22.74 15.84 -3.47
C THR A 327 -22.70 15.86 -1.93
N ASN A 328 -21.49 15.88 -1.35
CA ASN A 328 -21.22 15.80 0.11
C ASN A 328 -21.15 14.37 0.71
N VAL A 329 -20.49 13.46 -0.01
CA VAL A 329 -20.21 12.07 0.38
C VAL A 329 -18.78 11.74 -0.07
N GLY A 330 -18.16 10.71 0.50
CA GLY A 330 -16.81 10.32 0.11
C GLY A 330 -16.38 8.98 0.67
N VAL A 331 -15.19 8.54 0.27
CA VAL A 331 -14.56 7.32 0.77
C VAL A 331 -13.16 7.66 1.22
N ALA A 332 -12.85 7.31 2.47
CA ALA A 332 -11.49 7.32 2.97
C ALA A 332 -10.84 5.97 2.69
N LEU A 333 -9.56 5.98 2.32
CA LEU A 333 -8.70 4.82 2.16
C LEU A 333 -7.40 5.10 2.91
N ASP A 334 -6.92 4.10 3.61
CA ASP A 334 -5.76 4.19 4.48
C ASP A 334 -5.07 2.81 4.60
N ASP A 335 -3.86 2.75 5.16
CA ASP A 335 -3.19 1.49 5.52
C ASP A 335 -3.15 0.45 4.37
N VAL A 336 -2.72 0.86 3.18
CA VAL A 336 -2.69 0.00 1.99
C VAL A 336 -1.38 -0.77 1.93
N PHE A 337 -1.42 -2.06 2.22
CA PHE A 337 -0.26 -2.93 2.30
C PHE A 337 -0.33 -4.04 1.25
N ILE A 338 0.76 -4.28 0.52
CA ILE A 338 0.91 -5.45 -0.36
C ILE A 338 1.99 -6.35 0.22
N GLU A 339 1.56 -7.51 0.74
CA GLU A 339 2.42 -8.50 1.36
C GLU A 339 2.78 -9.61 0.36
N SER A 340 3.99 -10.15 0.45
CA SER A 340 4.47 -11.25 -0.41
C SER A 340 3.89 -12.63 -0.04
N SER A 341 2.71 -12.67 0.57
CA SER A 341 2.00 -13.87 1.02
C SER A 341 0.63 -14.01 0.33
N SER A 342 0.01 -15.19 0.38
CA SER A 342 -1.37 -15.34 -0.12
C SER A 342 -2.38 -14.83 0.93
N CYS A 343 -3.50 -14.21 0.53
CA CYS A 343 -4.52 -13.82 1.51
C CYS A 343 -5.22 -15.02 2.20
N ALA A 344 -5.04 -16.23 1.66
CA ALA A 344 -5.58 -17.48 2.19
C ALA A 344 -4.84 -17.94 3.47
N ASP A 345 -3.58 -17.52 3.66
CA ASP A 345 -2.82 -17.83 4.88
C ASP A 345 -3.37 -17.09 6.13
N GLN A 346 -4.35 -16.19 5.95
CA GLN A 346 -5.01 -15.43 7.02
C GLN A 346 -6.49 -15.81 7.27
N ASP A 347 -6.97 -16.92 6.69
CA ASP A 347 -8.13 -17.65 7.26
C ASP A 347 -7.67 -18.71 8.27
N ALA A 348 -6.36 -18.82 8.51
CA ALA A 348 -5.80 -19.80 9.45
C ALA A 348 -6.40 -19.73 10.86
N PHE A 349 -6.84 -18.55 11.25
CA PHE A 349 -7.42 -18.26 12.55
C PHE A 349 -8.93 -18.43 12.63
N ARG A 350 -9.60 -18.71 11.51
CA ARG A 350 -11.05 -18.82 11.44
C ARG A 350 -11.49 -20.23 11.11
N CYS A 351 -12.19 -20.86 12.06
CA CYS A 351 -12.69 -22.20 11.85
C CYS A 351 -14.11 -22.36 12.40
N SER A 352 -15.07 -22.49 11.48
CA SER A 352 -16.45 -22.88 11.80
C SER A 352 -16.62 -24.40 11.90
N PHE A 353 -15.59 -25.18 11.53
CA PHE A 353 -15.60 -26.66 11.48
C PHE A 353 -16.59 -27.31 10.50
N ASP A 354 -17.57 -26.57 9.99
CA ASP A 354 -18.69 -27.07 9.16
C ASP A 354 -18.29 -27.83 7.88
N ASP A 355 -17.06 -27.64 7.39
CA ASP A 355 -16.51 -28.36 6.25
C ASP A 355 -16.02 -29.79 6.59
N GLY A 356 -16.08 -30.18 7.86
CA GLY A 356 -15.61 -31.47 8.33
C GLY A 356 -14.10 -31.52 8.56
N THR A 357 -13.42 -30.37 8.68
CA THR A 357 -11.98 -30.27 8.90
C THR A 357 -11.64 -29.48 10.18
N LEU A 358 -10.35 -29.45 10.55
CA LEU A 358 -9.82 -28.57 11.60
C LEU A 358 -9.35 -27.21 11.05
N CYS A 359 -9.67 -26.89 9.80
CA CYS A 359 -9.09 -25.75 9.09
C CYS A 359 -7.54 -25.80 9.19
N GLN A 360 -6.89 -24.76 9.72
CA GLN A 360 -5.46 -24.73 10.00
C GLN A 360 -5.10 -25.03 11.47
N TYR A 361 -6.09 -25.34 12.31
CA TYR A 361 -5.84 -25.79 13.68
C TYR A 361 -5.28 -27.22 13.67
N LYS A 362 -4.46 -27.54 14.66
CA LYS A 362 -3.83 -28.87 14.82
C LYS A 362 -4.04 -29.41 16.21
N GLN A 363 -4.18 -30.73 16.34
CA GLN A 363 -4.10 -31.37 17.65
C GLN A 363 -2.70 -31.20 18.23
N ALA A 364 -2.63 -30.98 19.54
CA ALA A 364 -1.39 -31.06 20.28
C ALA A 364 -0.85 -32.50 20.21
N ARG A 365 0.47 -32.65 20.37
CA ARG A 365 1.14 -33.97 20.37
C ARG A 365 1.68 -34.35 21.75
N ASP A 366 1.56 -33.43 22.70
CA ASP A 366 2.06 -33.52 24.07
C ASP A 366 0.93 -33.83 25.09
N ASP A 367 -0.25 -34.18 24.60
CA ASP A 367 -1.31 -34.85 25.36
C ASP A 367 -1.67 -36.21 24.75
N TYR A 368 -2.42 -37.01 25.52
CA TYR A 368 -2.75 -38.40 25.18
C TYR A 368 -4.11 -38.55 24.51
N LEU A 369 -4.91 -37.49 24.48
CA LEU A 369 -6.28 -37.48 23.98
C LEU A 369 -6.46 -36.30 23.04
N ASP A 370 -7.17 -36.54 21.94
CA ASP A 370 -7.49 -35.53 20.94
C ASP A 370 -8.92 -35.04 21.07
N TRP A 371 -9.17 -33.81 20.63
CA TRP A 371 -10.53 -33.36 20.33
C TRP A 371 -11.09 -34.15 19.14
N VAL A 372 -12.36 -34.52 19.19
CA VAL A 372 -12.99 -35.30 18.12
C VAL A 372 -13.98 -34.43 17.36
N LEU A 373 -13.84 -34.37 16.04
CA LEU A 373 -14.79 -33.68 15.18
C LEU A 373 -16.08 -34.51 15.06
N GLN A 374 -17.22 -33.92 15.39
CA GLN A 374 -18.51 -34.61 15.48
C GLN A 374 -19.55 -33.92 14.59
N SER A 375 -20.25 -34.69 13.75
CA SER A 375 -21.35 -34.18 12.92
C SER A 375 -22.66 -34.04 13.71
N THR A 376 -23.47 -33.04 13.41
CA THR A 376 -24.79 -32.81 14.05
C THR A 376 -25.92 -33.77 13.61
N ALA A 377 -25.66 -34.68 12.66
CA ALA A 377 -26.68 -35.54 12.06
C ALA A 377 -27.20 -36.69 12.95
N THR A 378 -26.65 -36.90 14.15
CA THR A 378 -26.88 -38.14 14.93
C THR A 378 -27.53 -38.01 16.30
N GLU A 379 -28.02 -36.86 16.77
CA GLU A 379 -28.76 -36.87 18.05
C GLU A 379 -29.79 -35.74 18.22
N ASP A 380 -30.96 -36.14 18.72
CA ASP A 380 -32.16 -35.34 18.98
C ASP A 380 -31.88 -33.99 19.69
N GLY A 381 -32.36 -32.90 19.08
CA GLY A 381 -32.84 -31.74 19.84
C GLY A 381 -32.03 -30.44 19.84
N TYR A 382 -30.86 -30.34 19.20
CA TYR A 382 -30.08 -29.10 19.19
C TYR A 382 -30.13 -28.41 17.81
N LYS A 383 -31.06 -27.47 17.65
CA LYS A 383 -30.98 -26.49 16.55
C LYS A 383 -29.77 -25.59 16.79
N VAL A 384 -28.69 -25.82 16.07
CA VAL A 384 -27.54 -24.91 15.97
C VAL A 384 -27.87 -23.82 14.95
N LEU A 385 -27.70 -22.55 15.31
CA LEU A 385 -27.43 -21.41 14.42
C LEU A 385 -26.85 -20.28 15.28
N PRO A 386 -25.84 -19.53 14.77
CA PRO A 386 -25.99 -18.70 13.56
C PRO A 386 -24.72 -18.65 12.68
N LYS A 387 -24.61 -19.36 11.55
CA LYS A 387 -25.29 -19.02 10.28
C LYS A 387 -25.18 -20.20 9.28
N SER A 388 -26.36 -20.66 8.85
CA SER A 388 -26.67 -21.44 7.64
C SER A 388 -25.84 -22.69 7.29
N SER A 389 -26.21 -23.84 7.85
CA SER A 389 -26.71 -24.97 7.04
C SER A 389 -27.41 -26.01 7.94
N ARG A 390 -28.18 -26.93 7.35
CA ARG A 390 -28.99 -27.93 8.07
C ARG A 390 -28.17 -29.11 8.65
N SER A 391 -26.84 -29.01 8.64
CA SER A 391 -25.87 -30.02 9.07
C SER A 391 -24.51 -29.35 9.28
N GLY A 392 -23.87 -29.53 10.43
CA GLY A 392 -22.60 -28.87 10.77
C GLY A 392 -21.72 -29.78 11.63
N TYR A 393 -20.51 -29.32 11.94
CA TYR A 393 -19.56 -30.05 12.78
C TYR A 393 -19.13 -29.19 13.96
N TYR A 394 -18.78 -29.83 15.06
CA TYR A 394 -18.18 -29.17 16.23
C TYR A 394 -17.09 -30.07 16.82
N LEU A 395 -16.24 -29.50 17.67
CA LEU A 395 -15.24 -30.26 18.41
C LEU A 395 -15.80 -30.75 19.74
N LYS A 396 -15.54 -32.02 20.04
CA LYS A 396 -15.97 -32.69 21.26
C LYS A 396 -14.77 -33.27 22.00
N PHE A 397 -14.67 -32.96 23.29
CA PHE A 397 -13.81 -33.64 24.24
C PHE A 397 -14.67 -34.19 25.38
N GLY A 398 -14.78 -35.52 25.49
CA GLY A 398 -15.69 -36.10 26.46
C GLY A 398 -15.95 -37.58 26.27
N GLY A 399 -16.46 -38.22 27.31
CA GLY A 399 -16.83 -39.62 27.29
C GLY A 399 -16.71 -40.31 28.65
N SER A 400 -17.23 -41.53 28.73
CA SER A 400 -17.22 -42.32 29.96
C SER A 400 -15.84 -42.87 30.35
N GLN A 401 -14.89 -42.93 29.42
CA GLN A 401 -13.57 -43.58 29.61
C GLN A 401 -12.40 -42.64 29.95
N ILE A 402 -12.64 -41.34 30.07
CA ILE A 402 -11.57 -40.34 30.32
C ILE A 402 -11.31 -40.24 31.83
N ALA A 403 -10.06 -40.26 32.29
CA ALA A 403 -9.71 -40.16 33.70
C ALA A 403 -9.64 -38.69 34.18
N ARG A 404 -9.71 -38.47 35.50
CA ARG A 404 -9.53 -37.14 36.07
C ARG A 404 -8.13 -36.62 35.78
N GLY A 405 -8.03 -35.39 35.29
CA GLY A 405 -6.76 -34.77 34.95
C GLY A 405 -6.36 -34.94 33.49
N ASP A 406 -7.00 -35.88 32.77
CA ASP A 406 -6.84 -36.01 31.33
C ASP A 406 -7.27 -34.72 30.63
N LYS A 407 -6.54 -34.40 29.58
CA LYS A 407 -6.70 -33.19 28.79
C LYS A 407 -6.59 -33.50 27.31
N ALA A 408 -7.27 -32.70 26.50
CA ALA A 408 -7.09 -32.63 25.07
C ALA A 408 -6.91 -31.17 24.67
N THR A 409 -6.00 -30.91 23.74
CA THR A 409 -5.60 -29.57 23.33
C THR A 409 -5.53 -29.51 21.81
N PHE A 410 -6.18 -28.52 21.22
CA PHE A 410 -5.91 -28.14 19.84
C PHE A 410 -5.33 -26.72 19.81
N LEU A 411 -4.52 -26.46 18.79
CA LEU A 411 -3.63 -25.31 18.68
C LEU A 411 -3.96 -24.55 17.41
N SER A 412 -3.97 -23.22 17.49
CA SER A 412 -3.95 -22.35 16.31
C SER A 412 -2.63 -22.50 15.55
N THR A 413 -2.57 -21.90 14.36
CA THR A 413 -1.29 -21.54 13.75
C THR A 413 -0.51 -20.56 14.62
N THR A 414 0.79 -20.44 14.38
CA THR A 414 1.65 -19.50 15.09
C THR A 414 1.30 -18.07 14.72
N ILE A 415 1.08 -17.23 15.74
CA ILE A 415 0.93 -15.79 15.62
C ILE A 415 2.32 -15.16 15.75
N ASN A 416 2.69 -14.35 14.76
CA ASN A 416 4.00 -13.69 14.66
C ASN A 416 3.85 -12.20 14.37
N ASP A 417 3.09 -11.51 15.23
CA ASP A 417 2.94 -10.07 15.18
C ASP A 417 2.85 -9.49 16.60
N SER A 418 3.01 -8.17 16.71
CA SER A 418 2.99 -7.44 17.98
C SER A 418 1.69 -6.67 18.23
N LEU A 419 0.59 -7.13 17.65
CA LEU A 419 -0.73 -6.50 17.76
C LEU A 419 -1.62 -7.27 18.76
N PRO A 420 -2.67 -6.64 19.31
CA PRO A 420 -3.66 -7.34 20.11
C PRO A 420 -4.58 -8.18 19.23
N HIS A 421 -5.02 -9.34 19.74
CA HIS A 421 -6.01 -10.19 19.09
C HIS A 421 -7.19 -10.45 20.01
N CYS A 422 -8.32 -10.85 19.42
CA CYS A 422 -9.49 -11.30 20.16
C CYS A 422 -9.91 -12.70 19.71
N LEU A 423 -9.91 -13.67 20.62
CA LEU A 423 -10.47 -14.99 20.37
C LEU A 423 -11.96 -15.00 20.69
N ASN A 424 -12.79 -15.37 19.71
CA ASN A 424 -14.20 -15.67 19.90
C ASN A 424 -14.44 -17.17 19.71
N MET A 425 -15.28 -17.76 20.56
CA MET A 425 -15.75 -19.14 20.37
C MET A 425 -17.10 -19.38 21.05
N TYR A 426 -17.81 -20.39 20.58
CA TYR A 426 -18.96 -20.96 21.27
C TYR A 426 -18.54 -22.24 21.99
N TYR A 427 -19.07 -22.44 23.19
CA TYR A 427 -18.78 -23.64 23.97
C TYR A 427 -19.98 -24.15 24.76
N LYS A 428 -19.91 -25.42 25.15
CA LYS A 428 -20.84 -26.09 26.07
C LYS A 428 -20.07 -27.08 26.94
N ILE A 429 -20.38 -27.12 28.23
CA ILE A 429 -19.79 -28.06 29.21
C ILE A 429 -20.94 -28.79 29.90
N TYR A 430 -20.98 -30.12 29.78
CA TYR A 430 -22.04 -30.95 30.33
C TYR A 430 -21.47 -32.20 31.04
N PRO A 431 -21.91 -32.54 32.27
CA PRO A 431 -22.58 -31.64 33.20
C PRO A 431 -21.61 -30.58 33.73
N THR A 432 -22.15 -29.41 34.09
CA THR A 432 -21.40 -28.28 34.67
C THR A 432 -20.48 -28.74 35.80
N LEU A 433 -19.29 -28.15 35.92
CA LEU A 433 -18.23 -28.46 36.90
C LEU A 433 -17.51 -29.80 36.72
N SER A 434 -17.89 -30.62 35.74
CA SER A 434 -17.22 -31.92 35.51
C SER A 434 -15.92 -31.81 34.70
N GLY A 435 -15.75 -30.70 33.97
CA GLY A 435 -14.54 -30.36 33.22
C GLY A 435 -14.28 -28.86 33.21
N SER A 436 -13.08 -28.48 32.81
CA SER A 436 -12.65 -27.10 32.57
C SER A 436 -12.29 -26.90 31.10
N LEU A 437 -12.66 -25.75 30.55
CA LEU A 437 -12.22 -25.28 29.25
C LEU A 437 -11.33 -24.05 29.47
N SER A 438 -10.13 -24.09 28.91
CA SER A 438 -9.11 -23.05 29.09
C SER A 438 -8.56 -22.57 27.76
N VAL A 439 -8.27 -21.27 27.68
CA VAL A 439 -7.52 -20.64 26.59
C VAL A 439 -6.15 -20.28 27.14
N ILE A 440 -5.10 -20.86 26.56
CA ILE A 440 -3.72 -20.79 27.07
C ILE A 440 -2.81 -20.33 25.94
N LEU A 441 -1.85 -19.45 26.23
CA LEU A 441 -0.80 -19.11 25.27
C LEU A 441 0.32 -20.15 25.35
N ARG A 442 0.72 -20.68 24.20
CA ARG A 442 1.86 -21.58 24.05
C ARG A 442 2.97 -20.84 23.31
N VAL A 443 4.03 -20.49 24.02
CA VAL A 443 5.18 -19.78 23.44
C VAL A 443 5.98 -20.76 22.57
N GLU A 444 6.34 -20.31 21.37
CA GLU A 444 7.11 -21.07 20.39
C GLU A 444 8.58 -20.59 20.43
N PHE A 445 9.53 -21.47 20.79
CA PHE A 445 10.97 -21.14 20.81
C PHE A 445 11.78 -22.25 20.14
N GLY A 446 11.83 -22.21 18.81
CA GLY A 446 12.42 -23.28 18.00
C GLY A 446 11.66 -24.59 18.19
N GLU A 447 12.35 -25.65 18.63
CA GLU A 447 11.72 -26.94 18.96
C GLU A 447 11.15 -27.00 20.39
N MET A 448 11.38 -25.97 21.21
CA MET A 448 10.90 -25.91 22.58
C MET A 448 9.57 -25.16 22.65
N HIS A 449 8.62 -25.73 23.37
CA HIS A 449 7.28 -25.18 23.50
C HIS A 449 6.86 -25.11 24.96
N VAL A 450 6.36 -23.97 25.40
CA VAL A 450 6.02 -23.73 26.81
C VAL A 450 4.63 -23.13 26.92
N TYR A 451 3.75 -23.78 27.70
CA TYR A 451 2.43 -23.27 28.03
C TYR A 451 2.55 -22.26 29.18
N GLY A 452 2.01 -21.06 28.97
CA GLY A 452 1.87 -20.04 30.02
C GLY A 452 0.67 -20.29 30.92
N ASP A 453 0.34 -19.27 31.73
CA ASP A 453 -0.91 -19.24 32.50
C ASP A 453 -2.11 -19.14 31.55
N ALA A 454 -3.26 -19.69 31.98
CA ALA A 454 -4.49 -19.59 31.22
C ALA A 454 -4.97 -18.13 31.16
N MET A 455 -5.15 -17.62 29.95
CA MET A 455 -5.74 -16.30 29.69
C MET A 455 -7.21 -16.27 30.12
N TRP A 456 -7.88 -17.41 29.97
CA TRP A 456 -9.27 -17.59 30.39
C TRP A 456 -9.51 -19.04 30.76
N THR A 457 -10.38 -19.28 31.74
CA THR A 457 -10.83 -20.62 32.13
C THR A 457 -12.26 -20.57 32.63
N THR A 458 -13.09 -21.53 32.22
CA THR A 458 -14.43 -21.76 32.79
C THR A 458 -14.63 -23.22 33.15
N LYS A 459 -15.47 -23.45 34.16
CA LYS A 459 -16.01 -24.77 34.52
C LYS A 459 -17.52 -24.84 34.33
N GLU A 460 -18.12 -23.74 33.85
CA GLU A 460 -19.55 -23.55 33.82
C GLU A 460 -20.05 -23.21 32.42
N SER A 461 -21.20 -23.80 32.07
CA SER A 461 -21.99 -23.44 30.91
C SER A 461 -23.48 -23.56 31.22
N ARG A 462 -24.33 -22.87 30.46
CA ARG A 462 -25.77 -23.04 30.58
C ARG A 462 -26.15 -24.41 30.01
N MET A 463 -26.68 -25.29 30.87
CA MET A 463 -26.90 -26.72 30.58
C MET A 463 -27.71 -27.01 29.29
N SER A 464 -28.50 -26.05 28.78
CA SER A 464 -29.35 -26.19 27.60
C SER A 464 -28.95 -25.35 26.37
N THR A 465 -27.94 -24.47 26.46
CA THR A 465 -27.63 -23.51 25.37
C THR A 465 -26.13 -23.32 25.17
N TRP A 466 -25.69 -23.18 23.92
CA TRP A 466 -24.35 -22.72 23.58
C TRP A 466 -24.06 -21.39 24.28
N THR A 467 -22.87 -21.27 24.84
CA THR A 467 -22.39 -20.06 25.51
C THR A 467 -21.28 -19.46 24.65
N TRP A 468 -21.43 -18.18 24.30
CA TRP A 468 -20.41 -17.43 23.58
C TRP A 468 -19.40 -16.84 24.57
N VAL A 469 -18.12 -16.81 24.18
CA VAL A 469 -17.07 -16.12 24.91
C VAL A 469 -16.13 -15.38 23.96
N ALA A 470 -15.63 -14.24 24.44
CA ALA A 470 -14.52 -13.51 23.87
C ALA A 470 -13.37 -13.43 24.88
N VAL A 471 -12.14 -13.68 24.44
CA VAL A 471 -10.93 -13.69 25.27
C VAL A 471 -9.88 -12.77 24.65
N ASP A 472 -9.49 -11.73 25.40
CA ASP A 472 -8.44 -10.81 24.97
C ASP A 472 -7.08 -11.52 24.96
N LEU A 473 -6.38 -11.41 23.82
CA LEU A 473 -5.02 -11.89 23.61
C LEU A 473 -4.11 -10.65 23.49
N PRO A 474 -3.34 -10.30 24.53
CA PRO A 474 -2.55 -9.07 24.53
C PRO A 474 -1.37 -9.17 23.57
N ALA A 475 -0.99 -8.04 22.97
CA ALA A 475 0.20 -7.90 22.13
C ALA A 475 1.46 -8.46 22.79
N ARG A 476 2.23 -9.27 22.06
CA ARG A 476 3.50 -9.88 22.51
C ARG A 476 4.61 -9.61 21.51
N MET A 477 5.85 -9.63 21.98
CA MET A 477 7.06 -9.47 21.14
C MET A 477 7.71 -10.82 20.79
N TYR A 478 6.99 -11.93 20.94
CA TYR A 478 7.50 -13.28 20.72
C TYR A 478 6.41 -14.14 20.07
N GLU A 479 6.82 -15.15 19.32
CA GLU A 479 5.92 -16.08 18.64
C GLU A 479 5.14 -16.94 19.64
N PHE A 480 3.83 -17.09 19.40
CA PHE A 480 2.97 -17.94 20.22
C PHE A 480 1.85 -18.57 19.41
N SER A 481 1.33 -19.70 19.88
CA SER A 481 0.06 -20.27 19.41
C SER A 481 -0.98 -20.21 20.53
N VAL A 482 -2.26 -20.16 20.14
CA VAL A 482 -3.39 -20.21 21.07
C VAL A 482 -3.79 -21.67 21.25
N ALA A 483 -3.73 -22.15 22.49
CA ALA A 483 -4.11 -23.49 22.88
C ALA A 483 -5.48 -23.48 23.54
N ILE A 484 -6.42 -24.24 22.96
CA ILE A 484 -7.75 -24.44 23.51
C ILE A 484 -7.78 -25.82 24.15
N GLN A 485 -7.81 -25.85 25.47
CA GLN A 485 -7.63 -27.05 26.26
C GLN A 485 -8.89 -27.41 27.03
N GLY A 486 -9.38 -28.62 26.80
CA GLY A 486 -10.41 -29.25 27.62
C GLY A 486 -9.74 -30.17 28.63
N LYS A 487 -10.19 -30.13 29.89
CA LYS A 487 -9.64 -30.99 30.95
C LYS A 487 -10.76 -31.55 31.83
N ARG A 488 -10.66 -32.83 32.20
CA ARG A 488 -11.61 -33.46 33.13
C ARG A 488 -11.26 -33.13 34.58
N GLU A 489 -12.21 -32.58 35.33
CA GLU A 489 -12.03 -32.13 36.71
C GLU A 489 -12.60 -33.12 37.74
N SER A 490 -13.71 -33.80 37.41
CA SER A 490 -14.47 -34.68 38.31
C SER A 490 -14.49 -36.16 37.88
N TYR A 491 -14.68 -37.08 38.83
CA TYR A 491 -14.69 -38.53 38.61
C TYR A 491 -16.04 -39.12 38.18
N THR A 492 -17.15 -38.40 38.34
CA THR A 492 -18.48 -39.02 38.24
C THR A 492 -19.20 -38.69 36.94
N GLY A 493 -19.73 -39.73 36.28
CA GLY A 493 -20.68 -39.60 35.17
C GLY A 493 -20.04 -39.37 33.80
N HIS A 494 -20.92 -39.36 32.80
CA HIS A 494 -20.64 -38.89 31.45
C HIS A 494 -20.30 -37.40 31.51
N PHE A 495 -19.27 -36.96 30.78
CA PHE A 495 -18.94 -35.55 30.65
C PHE A 495 -18.51 -35.24 29.21
N GLU A 496 -18.82 -34.03 28.76
CA GLU A 496 -18.51 -33.52 27.43
C GLU A 496 -18.25 -32.02 27.48
N ILE A 497 -17.22 -31.60 26.76
CA ILE A 497 -16.92 -30.23 26.41
C ILE A 497 -17.06 -30.14 24.89
N LEU A 498 -17.92 -29.24 24.44
CA LEU A 498 -18.14 -28.95 23.03
C LEU A 498 -17.62 -27.55 22.74
N VAL A 499 -16.95 -27.38 21.61
CA VAL A 499 -16.45 -26.10 21.11
C VAL A 499 -16.79 -25.97 19.63
N ASP A 500 -17.20 -24.78 19.23
CA ASP A 500 -17.59 -24.47 17.85
C ASP A 500 -17.24 -23.02 17.50
N ASP A 501 -17.20 -22.70 16.21
CA ASP A 501 -17.05 -21.33 15.70
C ASP A 501 -15.85 -20.58 16.32
N VAL A 502 -14.65 -21.16 16.18
CA VAL A 502 -13.42 -20.64 16.78
C VAL A 502 -12.76 -19.65 15.83
N TYR A 503 -12.77 -18.38 16.21
CA TYR A 503 -12.26 -17.27 15.40
C TYR A 503 -11.26 -16.44 16.22
N ILE A 504 -10.04 -16.25 15.71
CA ILE A 504 -9.12 -15.23 16.24
C ILE A 504 -9.16 -14.02 15.30
N TYR A 505 -9.56 -12.87 15.84
CA TYR A 505 -9.56 -11.58 15.15
C TYR A 505 -8.24 -10.87 15.42
N GLU A 506 -7.55 -10.48 14.36
CA GLU A 506 -6.28 -9.75 14.40
C GLU A 506 -6.50 -8.25 14.63
N ASP A 507 -5.52 -7.58 15.21
CA ASP A 507 -5.45 -6.11 15.39
C ASP A 507 -6.70 -5.51 16.07
N VAL A 508 -7.24 -6.22 17.06
CA VAL A 508 -8.45 -5.79 17.75
C VAL A 508 -8.53 -6.34 19.16
N THR A 509 -9.05 -5.53 20.09
CA THR A 509 -9.44 -6.01 21.43
C THR A 509 -10.86 -6.57 21.40
N CYS A 510 -11.19 -7.47 22.33
CA CYS A 510 -12.53 -8.04 22.40
C CYS A 510 -13.61 -7.01 22.72
N ALA A 511 -13.28 -5.93 23.44
CA ALA A 511 -14.18 -4.82 23.66
C ALA A 511 -14.58 -4.12 22.35
N ILE A 512 -13.61 -3.89 21.46
CA ILE A 512 -13.86 -3.29 20.15
C ILE A 512 -14.61 -4.28 19.26
N GLN A 513 -14.17 -5.54 19.20
CA GLN A 513 -14.82 -6.57 18.40
C GLN A 513 -16.30 -6.76 18.77
N ALA A 514 -16.63 -6.79 20.06
CA ALA A 514 -18.01 -6.89 20.53
C ALA A 514 -18.87 -5.66 20.14
N ALA A 515 -18.27 -4.46 20.07
CA ALA A 515 -18.96 -3.26 19.58
C ALA A 515 -19.24 -3.34 18.07
N LEU A 516 -18.32 -3.93 17.30
CA LEU A 516 -18.47 -4.15 15.86
C LEU A 516 -19.59 -5.15 15.55
N GLU A 517 -19.73 -6.22 16.33
CA GLU A 517 -20.78 -7.24 16.15
C GLU A 517 -22.18 -6.72 16.53
N LYS A 518 -22.30 -5.95 17.63
CA LYS A 518 -23.59 -5.34 18.03
C LYS A 518 -24.13 -4.32 17.02
N HIS A 519 -23.24 -3.61 16.33
CA HIS A 519 -23.65 -2.67 15.26
C HIS A 519 -24.24 -3.40 14.05
N PHE A 520 -23.81 -4.64 13.76
CA PHE A 520 -24.32 -5.45 12.66
C PHE A 520 -25.73 -6.01 12.92
N GLU A 521 -26.08 -6.35 14.17
CA GLU A 521 -27.43 -6.84 14.49
C GLU A 521 -28.51 -5.74 14.43
N TYR A 522 -28.17 -4.50 14.80
CA TYR A 522 -29.12 -3.38 14.73
C TYR A 522 -29.42 -2.91 13.30
N SER A 523 -28.51 -3.11 12.34
CA SER A 523 -28.68 -2.72 10.93
C SER A 523 -29.45 -3.73 10.07
N VAL A 524 -29.73 -4.94 10.59
CA VAL A 524 -30.47 -5.99 9.86
C VAL A 524 -31.97 -5.99 10.23
N PHE A 525 -32.37 -5.28 11.29
CA PHE A 525 -33.77 -5.19 11.77
C PHE A 525 -34.41 -3.80 11.62
N GLN A 526 -33.85 -2.92 10.80
CA GLN A 526 -34.50 -1.71 10.27
C GLN A 526 -34.44 -1.72 8.75
#